data_AF-A0A932AQW2-F1
#
_entry.id   AF-A0A932AQW2-F1
#
_cell.length_a   1.000
_cell.length_b   1.000
_cell.length_c   1.000
_cell.angle_alpha   90.00
_cell.angle_beta   90.00
_cell.angle_gamma   90.00
#
_symmetry.space_group_name_H-M   'P 1'
#
loop_
_entity.id
_entity.type
_entity.pdbx_description
1 polymer ?
#
loop_
_entity_poly.entity_id
_entity_poly.type
_entity_poly.pdbx_seq_one_letter_code
_entity_poly.pdbx_strand_id
1 'polypeptide(L)'
;MAGWYAETGAPGVERYWDGSSWTDARRAAAIPPAAPPAIVVHTHVAPVIHNELIAGSRVTPIARHAHGLRYWILLGWWWAPLKWLGRVALWLLFFPLGFWRSYANHDRKKELRQQRGLKGY
;
A
#
# COMPACT_ATOMS: atom_id res chain seq x y z
N MET A 1 7.62 17.21 13.84
CA MET A 1 6.63 17.54 14.89
C MET A 1 5.25 17.48 14.28
N ALA A 2 4.26 16.92 14.98
CA ALA A 2 2.88 16.90 14.51
C ALA A 2 2.25 18.28 14.66
N GLY A 3 1.42 18.71 13.71
CA GLY A 3 0.85 20.06 13.70
C GLY A 3 -0.01 20.37 12.48
N TRP A 4 -0.66 21.53 12.51
CA TRP A 4 -1.46 22.05 11.40
C TRP A 4 -0.61 22.94 10.51
N TYR A 5 -0.68 22.72 9.20
CA TYR A 5 0.09 23.47 8.21
C TYR A 5 -0.83 23.91 7.07
N ALA A 6 -0.50 25.04 6.43
CA ALA A 6 -1.26 25.56 5.30
C ALA A 6 -1.25 24.58 4.11
N GLU A 7 -2.42 24.29 3.54
CA GLU A 7 -2.55 23.41 2.40
C GLU A 7 -2.25 24.16 1.09
N THR A 8 -1.20 23.73 0.38
CA THR A 8 -0.82 24.29 -0.91
C THR A 8 -1.91 24.00 -1.94
N GLY A 9 -2.63 25.03 -2.37
CA GLY A 9 -3.70 24.93 -3.38
C GLY A 9 -5.10 25.27 -2.87
N ALA A 10 -5.29 25.40 -1.55
CA ALA A 10 -6.54 25.85 -0.95
C ALA A 10 -6.24 26.98 0.06
N PRO A 11 -6.23 28.26 -0.37
CA PRO A 11 -5.97 29.37 0.53
C PRO A 11 -7.02 29.39 1.64
N GLY A 12 -6.55 29.52 2.89
CA GLY A 12 -7.42 29.51 4.07
C GLY A 12 -7.80 28.11 4.57
N VAL A 13 -7.15 27.04 4.09
CA VAL A 13 -7.30 25.68 4.62
C VAL A 13 -5.97 25.19 5.19
N GLU A 14 -6.05 24.57 6.37
CA GLU A 14 -4.92 23.88 7.00
C GLU A 14 -5.17 22.37 6.99
N ARG A 15 -4.10 21.61 6.78
CA ARG A 15 -4.07 20.14 6.82
C ARG A 15 -3.17 19.67 7.97
N TYR A 16 -3.57 18.62 8.66
CA TYR A 16 -2.82 18.10 9.80
C TYR A 16 -1.72 17.12 9.38
N TRP A 17 -0.50 17.35 9.86
CA TRP A 17 0.65 16.46 9.78
C TRP A 17 0.81 15.70 11.09
N ASP A 18 0.87 14.38 11.04
CA ASP A 18 0.96 13.52 12.23
C ASP A 18 2.39 13.29 12.74
N GLY A 19 3.40 13.84 12.05
CA GLY A 19 4.81 13.58 12.31
C GLY A 19 5.47 12.62 11.31
N SER A 20 4.68 11.88 10.54
CA SER A 20 5.12 10.88 9.57
C SER A 20 4.49 11.05 8.18
N SER A 21 3.23 11.49 8.12
CA SER A 21 2.46 11.65 6.89
C SER A 21 1.37 12.75 7.00
N TRP A 22 0.91 13.24 5.85
CA TRP A 22 -0.21 14.17 5.78
C TRP A 22 -1.52 13.40 5.98
N THR A 23 -2.32 13.81 6.96
CA THR A 23 -3.64 13.22 7.24
C THR A 23 -4.75 13.92 6.49
N ASP A 24 -5.92 13.30 6.33
CA ASP A 24 -7.07 13.93 5.66
C ASP A 24 -7.87 14.89 6.55
N ALA A 25 -7.42 15.12 7.78
CA ALA A 25 -8.00 16.13 8.66
C ALA A 25 -7.68 17.53 8.12
N ARG A 26 -8.73 18.26 7.72
CA ARG A 26 -8.68 19.63 7.23
C ARG A 26 -9.51 20.55 8.11
N ARG A 27 -9.03 21.78 8.30
CA ARG A 27 -9.78 22.84 8.98
C ARG A 27 -9.60 24.18 8.28
N ALA A 28 -10.52 25.11 8.51
CA ALA A 28 -10.30 26.49 8.11
C ALA A 28 -9.11 27.05 8.89
N ALA A 29 -8.18 27.72 8.20
CA ALA A 29 -7.10 28.46 8.82
C ALA A 29 -7.71 29.50 9.75
N ALA A 30 -7.22 29.59 10.98
CA ALA A 30 -7.69 30.59 11.91
C ALA A 30 -7.40 31.97 11.31
N ILE A 31 -8.46 32.69 10.90
CA ILE A 31 -8.35 34.09 10.49
C ILE A 31 -7.80 34.81 11.73
N PRO A 32 -6.61 35.43 11.68
CA PRO A 32 -6.11 36.17 12.83
C PRO A 32 -7.15 37.24 13.18
N PRO A 33 -7.49 37.43 14.48
CA PRO A 33 -8.43 38.47 14.87
C PRO A 33 -7.91 39.79 14.33
N ALA A 34 -8.71 40.40 13.45
CA ALA A 34 -8.37 41.67 12.84
C ALA A 34 -8.03 42.66 13.96
N ALA A 35 -6.81 43.22 13.91
CA ALA A 35 -6.48 44.41 14.67
C ALA A 35 -7.60 45.46 14.50
N PRO A 36 -7.95 46.24 15.54
CA PRO A 36 -9.10 47.14 15.49
C PRO A 36 -9.03 48.03 14.24
N PRO A 37 -10.10 48.12 13.44
CA PRO A 37 -10.04 48.78 12.15
C PRO A 37 -9.82 50.29 12.34
N ALA A 38 -8.73 50.80 11.76
CA ALA A 38 -8.68 52.21 11.39
C ALA A 38 -9.86 52.47 10.44
N ILE A 39 -10.78 53.33 10.85
CA ILE A 39 -12.01 53.68 10.14
C ILE A 39 -11.61 54.30 8.79
N VAL A 40 -11.68 53.49 7.73
CA VAL A 40 -11.77 53.99 6.35
C VAL A 40 -13.23 53.86 5.96
N VAL A 41 -13.90 55.01 5.86
CA VAL A 41 -15.29 55.12 5.43
C VAL A 41 -15.37 54.69 3.96
N HIS A 42 -15.64 53.42 3.72
CA HIS A 42 -16.08 52.92 2.42
C HIS A 42 -17.61 52.93 2.40
N THR A 43 -18.15 53.80 1.55
CA THR A 43 -19.56 53.92 1.19
C THR A 43 -20.16 52.55 0.87
N HIS A 44 -21.18 52.15 1.63
CA HIS A 44 -21.99 50.97 1.36
C HIS A 44 -22.83 51.19 0.10
N VAL A 45 -22.34 50.68 -1.04
CA VAL A 45 -23.22 50.26 -2.14
C VAL A 45 -23.45 48.77 -1.94
N ALA A 46 -24.65 48.40 -1.51
CA ALA A 46 -25.07 47.00 -1.42
C ALA A 46 -25.11 46.39 -2.83
N PRO A 47 -24.40 45.30 -3.14
CA PRO A 47 -24.72 44.52 -4.32
C PRO A 47 -26.04 43.79 -4.07
N VAL A 48 -27.06 44.12 -4.86
CA VAL A 48 -28.28 43.32 -5.02
C VAL A 48 -27.87 41.95 -5.56
N ILE A 49 -27.70 40.96 -4.68
CA ILE A 49 -27.43 39.58 -5.08
C ILE A 49 -28.76 38.99 -5.57
N HIS A 50 -28.84 38.71 -6.87
CA HIS A 50 -29.89 37.90 -7.46
C HIS A 50 -29.76 36.47 -6.94
N ASN A 51 -30.69 36.02 -6.10
CA ASN A 51 -30.80 34.65 -5.60
C ASN A 51 -31.61 33.77 -6.57
N GLU A 52 -31.24 33.76 -7.84
CA GLU A 52 -31.94 32.99 -8.87
C GLU A 52 -30.93 32.11 -9.62
N LEU A 53 -31.14 30.80 -9.50
CA LEU A 53 -30.61 29.74 -10.39
C LEU A 53 -29.10 29.41 -10.31
N ILE A 54 -28.69 28.71 -9.25
CA ILE A 54 -27.79 27.55 -9.43
C ILE A 54 -28.59 26.27 -9.13
N ALA A 55 -29.71 26.11 -9.84
CA ALA A 55 -30.42 24.85 -10.01
C ALA A 55 -29.68 23.93 -11.02
N GLY A 56 -28.35 23.86 -10.92
CA GLY A 56 -27.51 23.25 -11.95
C GLY A 56 -26.18 22.68 -11.48
N SER A 57 -25.74 22.93 -10.25
CA SER A 57 -24.56 22.25 -9.71
C SER A 57 -24.96 20.83 -9.31
N ARG A 58 -25.10 19.96 -10.31
CA ARG A 58 -24.95 18.52 -10.12
C ARG A 58 -23.55 18.34 -9.54
N VAL A 59 -23.45 18.33 -8.21
CA VAL A 59 -22.35 17.69 -7.50
C VAL A 59 -22.40 16.26 -7.98
N THR A 60 -21.67 15.97 -9.05
CA THR A 60 -21.42 14.61 -9.44
C THR A 60 -20.72 14.01 -8.23
N PRO A 61 -21.28 12.96 -7.59
CA PRO A 61 -20.47 12.21 -6.65
C PRO A 61 -19.28 11.75 -7.46
N ILE A 62 -18.09 12.32 -7.18
CA ILE A 62 -16.84 11.90 -7.79
C ILE A 62 -16.81 10.40 -7.59
N ALA A 63 -16.92 9.69 -8.72
CA ALA A 63 -16.99 8.25 -8.76
C ALA A 63 -15.79 7.76 -7.96
N ARG A 64 -16.07 7.20 -6.77
CA ARG A 64 -15.07 6.60 -5.92
C ARG A 64 -14.45 5.50 -6.76
N HIS A 65 -13.31 5.76 -7.38
CA HIS A 65 -12.39 4.71 -7.77
C HIS A 65 -11.77 4.18 -6.47
N ALA A 66 -12.61 3.49 -5.69
CA ALA A 66 -12.16 2.37 -4.92
C ALA A 66 -11.59 1.41 -5.97
N HIS A 67 -10.28 1.46 -6.16
CA HIS A 67 -9.54 0.27 -6.58
C HIS A 67 -9.74 -0.75 -5.48
N GLY A 68 -10.95 -1.32 -5.48
CA GLY A 68 -11.50 -2.05 -4.37
C GLY A 68 -10.68 -3.29 -4.17
N LEU A 69 -10.73 -3.79 -2.94
CA LEU A 69 -10.24 -5.10 -2.48
C LEU A 69 -10.18 -6.19 -3.57
N ARG A 70 -11.14 -6.22 -4.51
CA ARG A 70 -11.15 -7.05 -5.73
C ARG A 70 -9.87 -6.98 -6.57
N TYR A 71 -9.30 -5.80 -6.84
CA TYR A 71 -8.04 -5.66 -7.57
C TYR A 71 -6.87 -6.25 -6.78
N TRP A 72 -6.85 -6.03 -5.46
CA TRP A 72 -5.84 -6.62 -4.56
C TRP A 72 -5.97 -8.14 -4.42
N ILE A 73 -7.19 -8.68 -4.41
CA ILE A 73 -7.44 -10.12 -4.40
C ILE A 73 -7.00 -10.73 -5.73
N LEU A 74 -7.36 -10.12 -6.87
CA LEU A 74 -6.92 -10.59 -8.18
C LEU A 74 -5.38 -10.54 -8.28
N LEU A 75 -4.74 -9.43 -7.93
CA LEU A 75 -3.28 -9.29 -8.01
C LEU A 75 -2.54 -10.21 -7.01
N GLY A 76 -3.08 -10.38 -5.79
CA GLY A 76 -2.53 -11.27 -4.78
C GLY A 76 -2.70 -12.76 -5.12
N TRP A 77 -3.78 -13.13 -5.81
CA TRP A 77 -4.07 -14.52 -6.17
C TRP A 77 -3.06 -15.08 -7.17
N TRP A 78 -2.51 -14.28 -8.09
CA TRP A 78 -1.49 -14.73 -9.04
C TRP A 78 -0.10 -14.90 -8.41
N TRP A 79 0.18 -14.23 -7.29
CA TRP A 79 1.47 -14.35 -6.59
C TRP A 79 1.60 -15.67 -5.80
N ALA A 80 0.50 -16.23 -5.31
CA ALA A 80 0.50 -17.50 -4.60
C ALA A 80 0.98 -18.70 -5.45
N PRO A 81 0.44 -18.97 -6.65
CA PRO A 81 0.89 -20.07 -7.49
C PRO A 81 2.31 -19.85 -8.00
N LEU A 82 2.73 -18.60 -8.26
CA LEU A 82 4.11 -18.32 -8.70
C LEU A 82 5.14 -18.70 -7.62
N LYS A 83 4.86 -18.38 -6.35
CA LYS A 83 5.71 -18.80 -5.21
C LYS A 83 5.67 -20.30 -4.97
N TRP A 84 4.52 -20.94 -5.16
CA TRP A 84 4.39 -22.39 -5.04
C TRP A 84 5.19 -23.11 -6.14
N LEU A 85 5.09 -22.67 -7.39
CA LEU A 85 5.86 -23.17 -8.52
C LEU A 85 7.36 -23.05 -8.28
N GLY A 86 7.84 -21.91 -7.77
CA GLY A 86 9.26 -21.75 -7.42
C GLY A 86 9.73 -22.76 -6.37
N ARG A 87 8.89 -23.04 -5.36
CA ARG A 87 9.17 -24.07 -4.35
C ARG A 87 9.18 -25.49 -4.93
N VAL A 88 8.22 -25.83 -5.79
CA VAL A 88 8.17 -27.14 -6.44
C VAL A 88 9.35 -27.34 -7.38
N ALA A 89 9.72 -26.33 -8.16
CA ALA A 89 10.90 -26.37 -9.03
C ALA A 89 12.19 -26.56 -8.22
N LEU A 90 12.34 -25.84 -7.11
CA LEU A 90 13.46 -26.05 -6.19
C LEU A 90 13.48 -27.48 -5.64
N TRP A 91 12.32 -28.00 -5.23
CA TRP A 91 12.19 -29.37 -4.74
C TRP A 91 12.59 -30.39 -5.81
N LEU A 92 12.10 -30.24 -7.05
CA LEU A 92 12.44 -31.10 -8.18
C LEU A 92 13.92 -31.04 -8.56
N LEU A 93 14.58 -29.91 -8.32
CA LEU A 93 16.01 -29.76 -8.60
C LEU A 93 16.88 -30.41 -7.51
N PHE A 94 16.48 -30.30 -6.24
CA PHE A 94 17.23 -30.86 -5.10
C PHE A 94 16.90 -32.32 -4.77
N PHE A 95 15.69 -32.78 -5.08
CA PHE A 95 15.27 -34.17 -4.87
C PHE A 95 16.16 -35.22 -5.56
N PRO A 96 16.54 -35.09 -6.85
CA PRO A 96 17.41 -36.05 -7.51
C PRO A 96 18.83 -36.04 -6.93
N LEU A 97 19.33 -34.88 -6.49
CA LEU A 97 20.64 -34.76 -5.83
C LEU A 97 20.68 -35.54 -4.50
N GLY A 98 19.63 -35.43 -3.69
CA GLY A 98 19.50 -36.19 -2.44
C GLY A 98 19.36 -37.70 -2.68
N PHE A 99 18.58 -38.08 -3.69
CA PHE A 99 18.34 -39.49 -4.02
C PHE A 99 19.58 -40.20 -4.55
N TRP A 100 20.37 -39.56 -5.44
CA TRP A 100 21.62 -40.12 -5.95
C TRP A 100 22.64 -40.39 -4.84
N ARG A 101 22.74 -39.48 -3.87
CA ARG A 101 23.62 -39.67 -2.70
C ARG A 101 23.18 -40.85 -1.83
N SER A 102 21.87 -41.12 -1.74
CA SER A 102 21.33 -42.29 -1.05
C SER A 102 21.66 -43.58 -1.79
N TYR A 103 21.52 -43.58 -3.12
CA TYR A 103 21.77 -44.75 -3.97
C TYR A 103 23.24 -45.21 -3.91
N ALA A 104 24.19 -44.27 -4.02
CA ALA A 104 25.62 -44.59 -3.97
C ALA A 104 26.07 -45.27 -2.66
N ASN A 105 25.42 -44.95 -1.53
CA ASN A 105 25.72 -45.60 -0.25
C ASN A 105 25.14 -47.02 -0.14
N HIS A 106 24.12 -47.35 -0.94
CA HIS A 106 23.50 -48.66 -0.92
C HIS A 106 24.40 -49.72 -1.58
N ASP A 107 25.08 -49.35 -2.67
CA ASP A 107 25.99 -50.26 -3.37
C ASP A 107 27.25 -50.55 -2.55
N ARG A 108 27.84 -49.53 -1.91
CA ARG A 108 28.95 -49.70 -0.96
C ARG A 108 28.62 -50.68 0.17
N LYS A 109 27.38 -50.68 0.66
CA LYS A 109 26.95 -51.63 1.71
C LYS A 109 26.89 -53.07 1.21
N LYS A 110 26.50 -53.30 -0.06
CA LYS A 110 26.48 -54.65 -0.65
C LYS A 110 27.90 -55.19 -0.81
N GLU A 111 28.83 -54.36 -1.30
CA GLU A 111 30.25 -54.73 -1.44
C GLU A 111 30.88 -55.09 -0.09
N LEU A 112 30.63 -54.29 0.96
CA LEU A 112 31.15 -54.56 2.29
C LEU A 112 30.62 -55.87 2.89
N ARG A 113 29.38 -56.24 2.58
CA ARG A 113 28.80 -57.53 3.01
C ARG A 113 29.44 -58.71 2.26
N GLN A 114 29.65 -58.57 0.95
CA GLN A 114 30.35 -59.59 0.17
C GLN A 114 31.80 -59.78 0.63
N GLN A 115 32.53 -58.69 0.87
CA GLN A 115 33.91 -58.75 1.38
C GLN A 115 34.03 -59.38 2.77
N ARG A 116 33.04 -59.16 3.66
CA ARG A 116 33.01 -59.84 4.96
C ARG A 116 32.66 -61.32 4.86
N GLY A 117 31.77 -61.71 3.94
CA GLY A 117 31.46 -63.11 3.69
C GLY A 117 32.66 -63.89 3.12
N LEU A 118 33.46 -63.25 2.28
CA LEU A 118 34.67 -63.83 1.68
C LEU A 118 35.87 -63.99 2.63
N LYS A 119 35.90 -63.26 3.75
CA LYS A 119 36.98 -63.38 4.77
C LYS A 119 36.66 -64.40 5.88
N GLY A 120 35.45 -64.96 5.89
CA GLY A 120 34.99 -65.91 6.91
C GLY A 120 35.14 -67.38 6.55
N TYR A 121 35.66 -67.69 5.36
CA TYR A 121 36.02 -69.02 4.88
C TYR A 121 37.54 -69.10 4.69
#